data_AF-A0A5J4P7C6-F1
#
_entry.id   AF-A0A5J4P7C6-F1
#
_cell.length_a   1.000
_cell.length_b   1.000
_cell.length_c   1.000
_cell.angle_alpha   90.00
_cell.angle_beta   90.00
_cell.angle_gamma   90.00
#
_symmetry.space_group_name_H-M   'P 1'
#
loop_
_entity.id
_entity.type
_entity.pdbx_description
1 polymer ?
#
loop_
_entity_poly.entity_id
_entity_poly.type
_entity_poly.pdbx_seq_one_letter_code
_entity_poly.pdbx_strand_id
1 'polypeptide(L)'
;MDGTSHTVYVALIGRPGTNKSHPLSFALQPLFNYDNQMAVLHKTKWAEYEKAMSFTKKEREEQGMDGIPEEPVQKKFVVSDITPECLAFVHDGNKRGICLYADELASWFKNFNRYSKGSEEQFWLSVFSGKPIIFDRKGMKRSISVKHSFISVIGTIQKGI
;
A
#
# COMPACT_ATOMS: atom_id res chain seq x y z
N MET A 1 -15.76 19.11 9.82
CA MET A 1 -14.93 19.42 8.65
C MET A 1 -15.07 18.24 7.71
N ASP A 2 -15.93 18.39 6.71
CA ASP A 2 -16.18 17.36 5.72
C ASP A 2 -14.95 17.24 4.82
N GLY A 3 -14.11 16.26 5.14
CA GLY A 3 -12.88 15.98 4.42
C GLY A 3 -13.21 15.40 3.06
N THR A 4 -13.31 16.25 2.05
CA THR A 4 -13.34 15.84 0.64
C THR A 4 -12.16 14.90 0.38
N SER A 5 -12.44 13.65 -0.01
CA SER A 5 -11.41 12.69 -0.41
C SER A 5 -10.81 13.16 -1.73
N HIS A 6 -9.54 13.55 -1.71
CA HIS A 6 -8.80 13.93 -2.91
C HIS A 6 -8.09 12.69 -3.45
N THR A 7 -8.88 11.74 -3.95
CA THR A 7 -8.38 10.51 -4.56
C THR A 7 -8.43 10.64 -6.07
N VAL A 8 -7.31 10.37 -6.75
CA VAL A 8 -7.24 10.49 -8.22
C VAL A 8 -7.19 9.11 -8.85
N TYR A 9 -8.07 8.89 -9.83
CA TYR A 9 -8.08 7.69 -10.67
C TYR A 9 -7.65 8.09 -12.08
N VAL A 10 -6.56 7.51 -12.58
CA VAL A 10 -5.98 7.83 -13.89
C VAL A 10 -5.88 6.56 -14.73
N ALA A 11 -6.44 6.63 -15.95
CA ALA A 11 -6.33 5.57 -16.93
C ALA A 11 -5.71 6.10 -18.24
N LEU A 12 -4.54 5.59 -18.62
CA LEU A 12 -3.91 5.89 -19.90
C LEU A 12 -4.43 4.94 -20.98
N ILE A 13 -5.21 5.47 -21.93
CA ILE A 13 -5.85 4.69 -22.98
C ILE A 13 -5.03 4.73 -24.27
N GLY A 14 -4.89 3.60 -24.95
CA GLY A 14 -4.43 3.59 -26.35
C GLY A 14 -4.37 2.21 -26.97
N ARG A 15 -3.97 2.14 -28.25
CA ARG A 15 -3.97 0.90 -29.03
C ARG A 15 -2.90 -0.09 -28.55
N PRO A 16 -3.08 -1.41 -28.74
CA PRO A 16 -2.01 -2.38 -28.50
C PRO A 16 -0.70 -1.94 -29.18
N GLY A 17 0.43 -2.11 -28.50
CA GLY A 17 1.75 -1.73 -29.03
C GLY A 17 2.14 -0.24 -28.91
N THR A 18 1.29 0.67 -28.42
CA THR A 18 1.63 2.11 -28.35
C THR A 18 2.48 2.54 -27.13
N ASN A 19 3.27 1.62 -26.55
CA ASN A 19 4.23 1.84 -25.46
C ASN A 19 3.75 2.77 -24.31
N LYS A 20 2.51 2.57 -23.84
CA LYS A 20 1.85 3.44 -22.84
C LYS A 20 2.41 3.31 -21.43
N SER A 21 2.89 2.12 -21.11
CA SER A 21 3.50 1.80 -19.82
C SER A 21 4.76 2.63 -19.57
N HIS A 22 5.53 2.93 -20.62
CA HIS A 22 6.81 3.61 -20.49
C HIS A 22 6.68 5.08 -20.03
N PRO A 23 5.85 5.95 -20.63
CA PRO A 23 5.59 7.29 -20.11
C PRO A 23 5.04 7.29 -18.69
N LEU A 24 4.17 6.33 -18.34
CA LEU A 24 3.58 6.22 -17.01
C LEU A 24 4.62 5.85 -15.95
N SER A 25 5.44 4.84 -16.24
CA SER A 25 6.56 4.42 -15.39
C SER A 25 7.56 5.57 -15.20
N PHE A 26 7.87 6.30 -16.27
CA PHE A 26 8.74 7.48 -16.20
C PHE A 26 8.18 8.55 -15.25
N ALA A 27 6.88 8.85 -15.35
CA ALA A 27 6.23 9.82 -14.45
C ALA A 27 6.23 9.37 -12.98
N LEU A 28 6.14 8.06 -12.73
CA LEU A 28 6.16 7.46 -11.38
C LEU A 28 7.58 7.22 -10.83
N GLN A 29 8.62 7.37 -11.65
CA GLN A 29 10.01 7.09 -11.27
C GLN A 29 10.47 7.78 -9.98
N PRO A 30 10.12 9.05 -9.69
CA PRO A 30 10.48 9.67 -8.42
C PRO A 30 9.89 8.96 -7.20
N LEU A 31 8.66 8.44 -7.32
CA LEU A 31 8.00 7.68 -6.26
C LEU A 31 8.65 6.31 -6.08
N PHE A 32 8.98 5.62 -7.17
CA PHE A 32 9.73 4.35 -7.10
C PHE A 32 11.11 4.53 -6.46
N ASN A 33 11.82 5.60 -6.80
CA ASN A 33 13.12 5.91 -6.20
C ASN A 33 13.00 6.15 -4.70
N TYR A 34 11.98 6.90 -4.26
CA TYR A 34 11.72 7.12 -2.84
C TYR A 34 11.39 5.80 -2.12
N ASP A 35 10.50 4.99 -2.68
CA ASP A 35 10.10 3.70 -2.09
C ASP A 35 11.30 2.75 -1.96
N ASN A 36 12.21 2.76 -2.94
CA ASN A 36 13.46 2.00 -2.87
C ASN A 36 14.36 2.47 -1.72
N GLN A 37 14.53 3.78 -1.54
CA GLN A 37 15.29 4.33 -0.42
C GLN A 37 14.67 3.94 0.93
N MET A 38 13.34 4.07 1.04
CA MET A 38 12.63 3.70 2.27
C MET A 38 12.68 2.20 2.54
N ALA A 39 12.68 1.36 1.50
CA ALA A 39 12.85 -0.09 1.65
C ALA A 39 14.24 -0.44 2.20
N VAL A 40 15.30 0.23 1.74
CA VAL A 40 16.66 0.05 2.28
C VAL A 40 16.71 0.46 3.76
N LEU A 41 16.19 1.65 4.10
CA LEU A 41 16.15 2.11 5.49
C LEU A 41 15.34 1.19 6.39
N HIS A 42 14.19 0.71 5.89
CA HIS A 42 13.34 -0.23 6.62
C HIS A 42 14.06 -1.55 6.88
N LYS A 43 14.78 -2.09 5.88
CA LYS A 43 15.58 -3.32 6.04
C LYS A 43 16.63 -3.17 7.15
N THR A 44 17.32 -2.02 7.21
CA THR A 44 18.30 -1.75 8.27
C THR A 44 17.63 -1.68 9.64
N LYS A 45 16.55 -0.90 9.78
CA LYS A 45 15.80 -0.80 11.04
C LYS A 45 15.19 -2.12 11.49
N TRP A 46 14.76 -2.94 10.54
CA TRP A 46 14.21 -4.27 10.82
C TRP A 46 15.27 -5.19 11.42
N ALA A 47 16.49 -5.19 10.87
CA ALA A 47 17.60 -5.96 11.43
C ALA A 47 17.99 -5.49 12.85
N GLU A 48 17.98 -4.17 13.10
CA GLU A 48 18.19 -3.60 14.45
C GLU A 48 17.09 -4.03 15.42
N TYR A 49 15.83 -3.98 14.99
CA TYR A 49 14.68 -4.43 15.77
C TYR A 49 14.77 -5.92 16.11
N GLU A 50 15.06 -6.78 15.13
CA GLU A 50 15.23 -8.23 15.36
C GLU A 50 16.38 -8.52 16.34
N LYS A 51 17.50 -7.82 16.20
CA LYS A 51 18.63 -7.93 17.12
C LYS A 51 18.21 -7.53 18.54
N ALA A 52 17.55 -6.38 18.69
CA ALA A 52 17.11 -5.90 19.99
C ALA A 52 16.05 -6.83 20.64
N MET A 53 15.18 -7.43 19.82
CA MET A 53 14.19 -8.42 20.26
C MET A 53 14.80 -9.77 20.65
N SER A 54 15.99 -10.11 20.14
CA SER A 54 16.71 -11.34 20.51
C SER A 54 17.33 -11.27 21.92
N PHE A 55 17.56 -10.06 22.43
CA PHE A 55 18.12 -9.85 23.77
C PHE A 55 17.05 -9.93 24.86
N THR A 56 17.44 -10.52 25.99
CA THR A 56 16.68 -10.43 27.23
C THR A 56 16.58 -8.97 27.69
N LYS A 57 15.64 -8.68 28.60
CA LYS A 57 15.47 -7.33 29.15
C LYS A 57 16.77 -6.80 29.78
N LYS A 58 17.50 -7.66 30.50
CA LYS A 58 18.76 -7.30 31.17
C LYS A 58 19.89 -6.98 30.19
N GLU A 59 20.03 -7.80 29.14
CA GLU A 59 21.04 -7.57 28.09
C GLU A 59 20.76 -6.29 27.30
N ARG A 60 19.49 -5.92 27.12
CA ARG A 60 19.12 -4.63 26.51
C ARG A 60 19.55 -3.44 27.38
N GLU A 61 19.26 -3.49 28.68
CA GLU A 61 19.66 -2.46 29.64
C GLU A 61 21.20 -2.31 29.68
N GLU A 62 21.95 -3.42 29.64
CA GLU A 62 23.42 -3.41 29.61
C GLU A 62 24.01 -2.81 28.32
N GLN A 63 23.30 -2.92 27.19
CA GLN A 63 23.68 -2.30 25.91
C GLN A 63 23.16 -0.86 25.77
N GLY A 64 22.54 -0.29 26.81
CA GLY A 64 21.95 1.05 26.75
C GLY A 64 20.73 1.15 25.84
N MET A 65 20.05 0.04 25.58
CA MET A 65 18.79 0.00 24.83
C MET A 65 17.62 0.16 25.79
N ASP A 66 17.11 1.38 25.92
CA ASP A 66 15.97 1.67 26.78
C ASP A 66 14.63 1.23 26.16
N GLY A 67 13.85 0.47 26.91
CA GLY A 67 12.47 0.14 26.58
C GLY A 67 12.27 -1.11 25.71
N ILE A 68 11.04 -1.26 25.20
CA ILE A 68 10.65 -2.35 24.29
C ILE A 68 10.92 -1.85 22.86
N PRO A 69 11.70 -2.57 22.03
CA PRO A 69 11.93 -2.19 20.65
C PRO A 69 10.61 -1.98 19.90
N GLU A 70 10.50 -0.87 19.16
CA GLU A 70 9.34 -0.59 18.34
C GLU A 70 9.45 -1.27 16.97
N GLU A 71 8.38 -1.94 16.53
CA GLU A 71 8.33 -2.59 15.23
C GLU A 71 8.40 -1.53 14.11
N PRO A 72 9.42 -1.58 13.21
CA PRO A 72 9.60 -0.54 12.21
C PRO A 72 8.56 -0.65 11.10
N VAL A 73 7.88 0.45 10.82
CA VAL A 73 6.88 0.56 9.75
C VAL A 73 7.54 0.92 8.43
N GLN A 74 7.30 0.12 7.39
CA GLN A 74 7.78 0.43 6.04
C GLN A 74 7.01 1.62 5.45
N LYS A 75 7.74 2.69 5.14
CA LYS A 75 7.19 3.83 4.39
C LYS A 75 7.22 3.51 2.90
N LYS A 76 6.07 3.62 2.25
CA LYS A 76 5.88 3.29 0.85
C LYS A 76 4.68 4.06 0.28
N PHE A 77 4.81 4.56 -0.94
CA PHE A 77 3.74 5.24 -1.65
C PHE A 77 3.12 4.38 -2.74
N VAL A 78 3.91 3.62 -3.50
CA VAL A 78 3.39 2.86 -4.64
C VAL A 78 3.21 1.38 -4.28
N VAL A 79 2.02 0.86 -4.56
CA VAL A 79 1.68 -0.56 -4.41
C VAL A 79 1.22 -1.13 -5.75
N SER A 80 1.43 -2.42 -5.95
CA SER A 80 1.08 -3.16 -7.16
C SER A 80 0.65 -4.55 -6.73
N ASP A 81 -0.33 -5.14 -7.42
CA ASP A 81 -0.83 -6.51 -7.20
C ASP A 81 -0.96 -6.90 -5.72
N ILE A 82 -1.94 -6.28 -5.04
CA ILE A 82 -2.09 -6.33 -3.59
C ILE A 82 -3.52 -6.65 -3.20
N THR A 83 -3.71 -7.52 -2.20
CA THR A 83 -5.04 -7.83 -1.66
C THR A 83 -5.59 -6.65 -0.85
N PRO A 84 -6.92 -6.51 -0.70
CA PRO A 84 -7.53 -5.46 0.12
C PRO A 84 -6.98 -5.38 1.56
N GLU A 85 -6.69 -6.51 2.19
CA GLU A 85 -6.18 -6.56 3.56
C GLU A 85 -4.73 -6.07 3.66
N CYS A 86 -3.89 -6.53 2.73
CA CYS A 86 -2.51 -6.05 2.63
C CYS A 86 -2.47 -4.55 2.31
N LEU A 87 -3.37 -4.08 1.44
CA LEU A 87 -3.52 -2.67 1.11
C LEU A 87 -3.89 -1.83 2.34
N ALA A 88 -4.86 -2.31 3.13
CA ALA A 88 -5.26 -1.65 4.36
C ALA A 88 -4.13 -1.60 5.39
N PHE A 89 -3.36 -2.69 5.51
CA PHE A 89 -2.21 -2.74 6.42
C PHE A 89 -1.11 -1.76 6.01
N VAL A 90 -0.78 -1.70 4.72
CA VAL A 90 0.20 -0.74 4.19
C VAL A 90 -0.29 0.70 4.39
N HIS A 91 -1.57 0.97 4.10
CA HIS A 91 -2.16 2.30 4.29
C HIS A 91 -2.20 2.73 5.76
N ASP A 92 -2.38 1.78 6.68
CA ASP A 92 -2.30 2.05 8.12
C ASP A 92 -0.92 2.59 8.52
N GLY A 93 0.15 2.08 7.92
CA GLY A 93 1.50 2.61 8.09
C GLY A 93 1.80 3.91 7.31
N ASN A 94 0.98 4.23 6.32
CA ASN A 94 1.21 5.30 5.32
C ASN A 94 0.01 6.26 5.23
N LYS A 95 -0.33 6.91 6.36
CA LYS A 95 -1.50 7.80 6.50
C LYS A 95 -1.58 8.97 5.52
N ARG A 96 -0.47 9.35 4.87
CA ARG A 96 -0.44 10.40 3.82
C ARG A 96 -1.10 9.94 2.51
N GLY A 97 -1.37 8.64 2.37
CA GLY A 97 -1.95 8.04 1.19
C GLY A 97 -0.97 7.14 0.44
N ILE A 98 -1.53 6.29 -0.41
CA ILE A 98 -0.82 5.36 -1.28
C ILE A 98 -1.43 5.40 -2.69
N CYS A 99 -0.66 4.94 -3.67
CA CYS A 99 -1.05 4.85 -5.07
C CYS A 99 -0.95 3.40 -5.53
N LEU A 100 -2.06 2.83 -5.97
CA LEU A 100 -2.06 1.56 -6.68
C LEU A 100 -1.66 1.80 -8.13
N TYR A 101 -0.56 1.18 -8.54
CA TYR A 101 -0.09 1.15 -9.91
C TYR A 101 -0.48 -0.18 -10.57
N ALA A 102 -1.21 -0.11 -11.68
CA ALA A 102 -1.64 -1.27 -12.45
C ALA A 102 -1.30 -1.09 -13.94
N ASP A 103 -0.32 -1.84 -14.45
CA ASP A 103 0.10 -1.73 -15.85
C ASP A 103 -1.01 -2.12 -16.84
N GLU A 104 -2.00 -2.91 -16.39
CA GLU A 104 -3.23 -3.20 -17.15
C GLU A 104 -4.46 -3.19 -16.24
N LEU A 105 -5.19 -2.07 -16.23
CA LEU A 105 -6.40 -1.90 -15.41
C LEU A 105 -7.48 -2.93 -15.73
N ALA A 106 -7.58 -3.37 -16.99
CA ALA A 106 -8.54 -4.38 -17.41
C ALA A 106 -8.36 -5.72 -16.67
N SER A 107 -7.10 -6.15 -16.57
CA SER A 107 -6.73 -7.37 -15.86
C SER A 107 -6.92 -7.19 -14.36
N TRP A 108 -6.64 -6.00 -13.82
CA TRP A 108 -6.94 -5.66 -12.43
C TRP A 108 -8.45 -5.74 -12.11
N PHE A 109 -9.33 -5.15 -12.95
CA PHE A 109 -10.78 -5.27 -12.78
C PHE A 109 -11.28 -6.71 -12.90
N LYS A 110 -10.73 -7.50 -13.83
CA LYS A 110 -11.08 -8.93 -13.96
C LYS A 110 -10.74 -9.73 -12.70
N ASN A 111 -9.71 -9.32 -11.96
CA ASN A 111 -9.31 -10.00 -10.73
C ASN A 111 -10.27 -9.77 -9.56
N PHE A 112 -11.11 -8.71 -9.57
CA PHE A 112 -12.07 -8.42 -8.49
C PHE A 112 -13.08 -9.55 -8.23
N ASN A 113 -13.34 -10.38 -9.25
CA ASN A 113 -14.29 -11.49 -9.14
C ASN A 113 -13.61 -12.86 -8.98
N ARG A 114 -12.27 -12.91 -8.88
CA ARG A 114 -11.53 -14.18 -8.89
C ARG A 114 -11.41 -14.83 -7.51
N TYR A 115 -11.35 -14.04 -6.43
CA TYR A 115 -11.08 -14.55 -5.08
C TYR A 115 -12.31 -14.60 -4.17
N SER A 116 -13.33 -13.77 -4.41
CA SER A 116 -14.63 -13.84 -3.75
C SER A 116 -15.66 -13.05 -4.56
N LYS A 117 -16.81 -13.64 -4.90
CA LYS A 117 -17.83 -12.95 -5.71
C LYS A 117 -18.30 -11.67 -4.99
N GLY A 118 -17.90 -10.51 -5.52
CA GLY A 118 -18.40 -9.19 -5.13
C GLY A 118 -17.74 -8.49 -3.93
N SER A 119 -16.84 -9.12 -3.17
CA SER A 119 -16.29 -8.45 -1.97
C SER A 119 -15.20 -7.41 -2.30
N GLU A 120 -14.34 -7.69 -3.29
CA GLU A 120 -13.29 -6.76 -3.70
C GLU A 120 -13.85 -5.53 -4.40
N GLU A 121 -14.89 -5.70 -5.23
CA GLU A 121 -15.56 -4.58 -5.89
C GLU A 121 -16.18 -3.62 -4.86
N GLN A 122 -16.92 -4.14 -3.87
CA GLN A 122 -17.50 -3.34 -2.80
C GLN A 122 -16.44 -2.63 -1.96
N PHE A 123 -15.29 -3.27 -1.75
CA PHE A 123 -14.15 -2.66 -1.09
C PHE A 123 -13.63 -1.46 -1.90
N TRP A 124 -13.35 -1.63 -3.19
CA TRP A 124 -12.84 -0.55 -4.04
C TRP A 124 -13.85 0.59 -4.23
N LEU A 125 -15.15 0.30 -4.29
CA LEU A 125 -16.21 1.32 -4.28
C LEU A 125 -16.25 2.10 -2.96
N SER A 126 -16.03 1.43 -1.83
CA SER A 126 -15.96 2.08 -0.51
C SER A 126 -14.73 2.99 -0.39
N VAL A 127 -13.58 2.52 -0.89
CA VAL A 127 -12.33 3.30 -0.98
C VAL A 127 -12.51 4.52 -1.87
N PHE A 128 -13.11 4.34 -3.05
CA PHE A 128 -13.44 5.45 -3.96
C PHE A 128 -14.35 6.49 -3.29
N SER A 129 -15.33 6.04 -2.51
CA SER A 129 -16.24 6.91 -1.75
C SER A 129 -15.60 7.54 -0.51
N GLY A 130 -14.30 7.32 -0.25
CA GLY A 130 -13.60 7.85 0.92
C GLY A 130 -14.03 7.24 2.24
N LYS A 131 -14.73 6.09 2.23
CA LYS A 131 -15.18 5.43 3.46
C LYS A 131 -13.99 4.92 4.27
N PRO A 132 -14.10 4.88 5.61
CA PRO A 132 -13.07 4.27 6.44
C PRO A 132 -12.83 2.81 6.07
N ILE A 133 -11.56 2.39 6.13
CA ILE A 133 -11.18 0.98 6.00
C ILE A 133 -10.98 0.43 7.40
N ILE A 134 -11.74 -0.60 7.76
CA ILE A 134 -11.67 -1.26 9.05
C ILE A 134 -11.51 -2.76 8.80
N PHE A 135 -10.43 -3.34 9.33
CA PHE A 135 -10.21 -4.78 9.30
C PHE A 135 -9.91 -5.29 10.71
N ASP A 136 -10.87 -6.04 11.24
CA ASP A 136 -10.78 -6.74 12.52
C ASP A 136 -10.91 -8.24 12.25
N ARG A 137 -9.79 -8.90 11.91
CA ARG A 137 -9.77 -10.35 11.71
C ARG A 137 -9.12 -11.06 12.90
N LYS A 138 -9.77 -12.15 13.32
CA LYS A 138 -9.22 -13.09 14.32
C LYS A 138 -7.87 -13.62 13.82
N GLY A 139 -6.81 -13.45 14.62
CA GLY A 139 -5.44 -13.85 14.28
C GLY A 139 -4.55 -12.72 13.76
N MET A 140 -5.08 -11.52 13.50
CA MET A 140 -4.23 -10.34 13.26
C MET A 140 -3.64 -9.82 14.57
N LYS A 141 -2.34 -9.47 14.55
CA LYS A 141 -1.66 -8.90 15.72
C LYS A 141 -2.28 -7.59 16.19
N ARG A 142 -2.90 -6.83 15.28
CA ARG A 142 -3.55 -5.54 15.57
C ARG A 142 -4.74 -5.29 14.64
N SER A 143 -5.74 -4.58 15.15
CA SER A 143 -6.82 -3.99 14.37
C SER A 143 -6.27 -2.97 13.39
N ILE A 144 -6.80 -2.96 12.16
CA ILE A 144 -6.50 -1.91 11.17
C ILE A 144 -7.67 -0.94 11.12
N SER A 145 -7.39 0.34 11.32
CA SER A 145 -8.38 1.40 11.15
C SER A 145 -7.76 2.59 10.41
N VAL A 146 -8.27 2.84 9.20
CA VAL A 146 -7.89 3.99 8.40
C VAL A 146 -9.11 4.88 8.20
N LYS A 147 -9.13 6.01 8.92
CA LYS A 147 -10.24 6.97 8.91
C LYS A 147 -10.48 7.62 7.53
N HIS A 148 -9.41 7.86 6.78
CA HIS A 148 -9.47 8.47 5.45
C HIS A 148 -8.70 7.62 4.43
N SER A 149 -9.42 7.05 3.47
CA SER A 149 -8.88 6.16 2.43
C SER A 149 -8.32 6.97 1.25
N PHE A 150 -7.13 7.56 1.42
CA PHE A 150 -6.39 8.21 0.34
C PHE A 150 -5.62 7.18 -0.50
N ILE A 151 -6.34 6.45 -1.35
CA ILE A 151 -5.78 5.41 -2.21
C ILE A 151 -6.05 5.75 -3.67
N SER A 152 -5.07 6.39 -4.32
CA SER A 152 -5.18 6.72 -5.75
C SER A 152 -4.93 5.48 -6.61
N VAL A 153 -5.51 5.42 -7.81
CA VAL A 153 -5.32 4.31 -8.75
C VAL A 153 -4.82 4.87 -10.07
N ILE A 154 -3.70 4.36 -10.56
CA ILE A 154 -3.09 4.80 -11.81
C ILE A 154 -2.74 3.56 -12.64
N GLY A 155 -3.13 3.57 -13.91
CA GLY A 155 -2.79 2.46 -14.78
C GLY A 155 -3.01 2.72 -16.26
N THR A 156 -2.70 1.71 -17.07
CA THR A 156 -2.96 1.75 -18.52
C THR A 156 -4.11 0.83 -18.90
N ILE A 157 -4.79 1.14 -19.99
CA ILE A 157 -5.85 0.31 -20.55
C ILE A 157 -5.74 0.27 -22.07
N GLN A 158 -5.94 -0.91 -22.65
CA GLN A 158 -5.93 -1.11 -24.08
C GLN A 158 -7.33 -0.88 -24.64
N LYS A 159 -7.42 -0.20 -25.80
CA LYS A 159 -8.69 -0.05 -26.52
C LYS A 159 -9.06 -1.39 -27.16
N GLY A 160 -10.17 -2.00 -26.77
CA GLY A 160 -10.63 -3.31 -27.28
C GLY A 160 -11.05 -4.34 -26.22
N ILE A 161 -11.23 -3.91 -24.97
CA ILE A 161 -12.12 -4.60 -24.03
C ILE A 161 -13.56 -4.23 -24.41
#